data_AF-A0A158DYP8-F1
#
_entry.id   AF-A0A158DYP8-F1
#
_cell.length_a   1.000
_cell.length_b   1.000
_cell.length_c   1.000
_cell.angle_alpha   90.00
_cell.angle_beta   90.00
_cell.angle_gamma   90.00
#
_symmetry.space_group_name_H-M   'P 1'
#
loop_
_entity.id
_entity.type
_entity.pdbx_description
1 polymer ?
#
loop_
_entity_poly.entity_id
_entity_poly.type
_entity_poly.pdbx_seq_one_letter_code
_entity_poly.pdbx_strand_id
1 'polypeptide(L)'
;MSAHLRDDDRPLPAWTTRCVSCHAGTPTAAAFAPPLTHDSLLAATQRRGGPISHYDATAFCRAVREGVDPAGVLLRKSMPRYRIADAQCMALWRYVVHQ
;
A
#
# COMPACT_ATOMS: atom_id res chain seq x y z
N MET A 1 9.56 -0.34 12.54
CA MET A 1 8.21 -0.78 12.12
C MET A 1 8.25 -2.28 11.95
N SER A 2 7.26 -3.02 12.45
CA SER A 2 7.09 -4.44 12.15
C SER A 2 5.94 -4.63 11.17
N ALA A 3 6.00 -5.68 10.36
CA ALA A 3 4.91 -6.05 9.48
C ALA A 3 4.68 -7.56 9.51
N HIS A 4 3.47 -7.97 9.19
CA HIS A 4 3.03 -9.36 9.16
C HIS A 4 2.09 -9.57 7.97
N LEU A 5 1.89 -10.81 7.53
CA LEU A 5 0.92 -11.07 6.47
C LEU A 5 -0.47 -11.27 7.08
N ARG A 6 -1.50 -11.05 6.26
CA ARG A 6 -2.85 -11.40 6.70
C ARG A 6 -2.91 -12.90 7.02
N ASP A 7 -3.47 -13.24 8.17
CA ASP A 7 -3.58 -14.61 8.70
C ASP A 7 -2.24 -15.26 9.06
N ASP A 8 -1.16 -14.48 9.22
CA ASP A 8 0.13 -14.94 9.73
C ASP A 8 0.79 -13.83 10.56
N ASP A 9 0.62 -13.89 11.88
CA ASP A 9 1.08 -12.85 12.82
C ASP A 9 2.60 -12.86 13.07
N ARG A 10 3.34 -13.76 12.41
CA ARG A 10 4.80 -13.77 12.54
C ARG A 10 5.38 -12.50 11.92
N PRO A 11 6.26 -11.80 12.65
CA PRO A 11 6.91 -10.62 12.11
C PRO A 11 7.80 -11.02 10.93
N LEU A 12 7.62 -10.30 9.82
CA LEU A 12 8.45 -10.45 8.64
C LEU A 12 9.81 -9.76 8.86
N PRO A 13 10.90 -10.28 8.28
CA PRO A 13 12.18 -9.58 8.24
C PRO A 13 12.07 -8.19 7.62
N ALA A 14 12.87 -7.23 8.11
CA ALA A 14 12.82 -5.85 7.60
C ALA A 14 13.17 -5.73 6.11
N TRP A 15 14.00 -6.63 5.58
CA TRP A 15 14.43 -6.60 4.17
C TRP A 15 13.34 -7.06 3.20
N THR A 16 12.40 -7.91 3.63
CA THR A 16 11.27 -8.38 2.80
C THR A 16 10.08 -7.42 2.81
N THR A 17 10.11 -6.41 3.70
CA THR A 17 8.98 -5.48 3.95
C THR A 17 9.28 -4.07 3.47
N ARG A 18 10.32 -3.87 2.65
CA ARG A 18 10.56 -2.58 1.99
C ARG A 18 9.55 -2.40 0.86
N CYS A 19 8.87 -1.25 0.81
CA CYS A 19 7.83 -0.98 -0.21
C CYS A 19 8.33 -1.23 -1.64
N VAL A 20 9.56 -0.80 -1.92
CA VAL A 20 10.20 -0.93 -3.23
C VAL A 20 10.41 -2.38 -3.67
N SER A 21 10.49 -3.34 -2.73
CA SER A 21 10.67 -4.76 -3.07
C SER A 21 9.48 -5.35 -3.83
N CYS A 22 8.31 -4.71 -3.77
CA CYS A 22 7.12 -5.14 -4.51
C CYS A 22 6.60 -4.08 -5.49
N HIS A 23 6.71 -2.80 -5.13
CA HIS A 23 6.10 -1.69 -5.88
C HIS A 23 7.03 -1.06 -6.92
N ALA A 24 8.34 -1.33 -6.88
CA ALA A 24 9.26 -0.89 -7.92
C ALA A 24 9.46 -2.02 -8.94
N GLY A 25 9.23 -1.71 -10.23
CA GLY A 25 9.65 -2.58 -11.33
C GLY A 25 11.14 -2.42 -11.61
N THR A 26 11.71 -3.38 -12.34
CA THR A 26 13.05 -3.24 -12.92
C THR A 26 12.93 -3.05 -14.44
N PRO A 27 14.00 -2.64 -15.13
CA PRO A 27 13.98 -2.57 -16.61
C PRO A 27 13.63 -3.90 -17.28
N THR A 28 13.83 -5.03 -16.58
CA THR A 28 13.65 -6.38 -17.10
C THR A 28 12.40 -7.09 -16.57
N ALA A 29 11.70 -6.53 -15.58
CA ALA A 29 10.53 -7.17 -14.97
C ALA A 29 9.53 -6.13 -14.44
N ALA A 30 8.24 -6.40 -14.68
CA ALA A 30 7.16 -5.62 -14.09
C ALA A 30 7.16 -5.75 -12.55
N ALA A 31 6.68 -4.70 -11.88
CA ALA A 31 6.48 -4.72 -10.43
C ALA A 31 5.47 -5.81 -10.04
N PHE A 32 5.69 -6.44 -8.88
CA PHE A 32 4.78 -7.44 -8.33
C PHE A 32 3.46 -6.81 -7.84
N ALA A 33 3.52 -5.55 -7.41
CA ALA A 33 2.39 -4.77 -6.93
C ALA A 33 2.21 -3.51 -7.81
N PRO A 34 1.03 -2.86 -7.79
CA PRO A 34 0.80 -1.60 -8.48
C PRO A 34 1.84 -0.55 -8.07
N PRO A 35 2.25 0.37 -8.96
CA PRO A 35 3.20 1.41 -8.59
C PRO A 35 2.65 2.30 -7.47
N LEU A 36 3.54 2.94 -6.72
CA LEU A 36 3.21 3.95 -5.70
C LEU A 36 3.63 5.33 -6.19
N THR A 37 3.04 5.76 -7.31
CA THR A 37 3.22 7.10 -7.88
C THR A 37 2.03 7.98 -7.55
N HIS A 38 2.22 9.31 -7.64
CA HIS A 38 1.13 10.29 -7.55
C HIS A 38 -0.12 9.86 -8.32
N ASP A 39 0.03 9.56 -9.61
CA ASP A 39 -1.10 9.23 -10.48
C ASP A 39 -1.79 7.92 -10.08
N SER A 40 -1.02 6.89 -9.69
CA SER A 40 -1.60 5.61 -9.29
C SER A 40 -2.42 5.68 -7.99
N LEU A 41 -2.09 6.63 -7.12
CA LEU A 41 -2.75 6.80 -5.82
C LEU A 41 -3.93 7.75 -5.93
N LEU A 42 -3.77 8.87 -6.63
CA LEU A 42 -4.76 9.95 -6.66
C LEU A 42 -5.73 9.86 -7.84
N ALA A 43 -5.44 9.06 -8.87
CA ALA A 43 -6.38 8.87 -9.95
C ALA A 43 -7.68 8.22 -9.45
N ALA A 44 -8.80 8.82 -9.85
CA ALA A 44 -10.12 8.26 -9.67
C ALA A 44 -10.21 6.88 -10.33
N THR A 45 -10.41 5.83 -9.52
CA THR A 45 -10.59 4.46 -9.99
C THR A 45 -12.02 4.01 -9.78
N GLN A 46 -12.59 3.36 -10.80
CA GLN A 46 -13.90 2.72 -10.72
C GLN A 46 -13.75 1.23 -10.98
N ARG A 47 -14.06 0.39 -10.00
CA ARG A 47 -14.08 -1.07 -10.16
C ARG A 47 -15.49 -1.56 -10.45
N ARG A 48 -15.69 -2.19 -11.62
CA ARG A 48 -16.89 -2.95 -11.99
C ARG A 48 -18.22 -2.21 -11.74
N GLY A 49 -18.28 -0.93 -12.09
CA GLY A 49 -19.48 -0.11 -11.88
C GLY A 49 -19.72 0.34 -10.43
N GLY A 50 -18.83 0.01 -9.49
CA GLY A 50 -18.86 0.52 -8.12
C GLY A 50 -18.59 2.03 -8.05
N PRO A 51 -18.67 2.63 -6.85
CA PRO A 51 -18.39 4.04 -6.67
C PRO A 51 -16.92 4.36 -7.03
N ILE A 52 -16.70 5.57 -7.53
CA ILE A 52 -15.36 6.09 -7.75
C ILE A 52 -14.65 6.21 -6.40
N SER A 53 -13.43 5.72 -6.34
CA SER A 53 -12.58 5.80 -5.16
C SER A 53 -11.17 6.21 -5.57
N HIS A 54 -10.50 6.96 -4.71
CA HIS A 54 -9.10 7.36 -4.83
C HIS A 54 -8.46 7.29 -3.44
N TYR A 55 -7.14 7.22 -3.37
CA TYR A 55 -6.47 7.32 -2.09
C TYR A 55 -6.48 8.76 -1.61
N ASP A 56 -6.86 8.94 -0.34
CA ASP A 56 -6.42 10.06 0.47
C ASP A 56 -5.47 9.54 1.56
N ALA A 57 -4.99 10.46 2.40
CA ALA A 57 -4.10 10.16 3.52
C ALA A 57 -4.69 9.06 4.45
N THR A 58 -5.99 9.14 4.74
CA THR A 58 -6.69 8.23 5.65
C THR A 58 -6.81 6.84 5.05
N ALA A 59 -7.28 6.75 3.81
CA ALA A 59 -7.43 5.51 3.06
C ALA A 59 -6.08 4.85 2.80
N PHE A 60 -5.02 5.63 2.54
CA PHE A 60 -3.66 5.11 2.43
C PHE A 60 -3.19 4.47 3.74
N CYS A 61 -3.38 5.14 4.88
CA CYS A 61 -3.00 4.56 6.17
C CYS A 61 -3.81 3.33 6.54
N ARG A 62 -5.10 3.29 6.19
CA ARG A 62 -5.92 2.10 6.32
C ARG A 62 -5.38 0.95 5.46
N ALA A 63 -5.01 1.22 4.21
CA ALA A 63 -4.41 0.22 3.32
C ALA A 63 -3.09 -0.34 3.89
N VAL A 64 -2.22 0.51 4.42
CA VAL A 64 -0.94 0.11 5.00
C VAL A 64 -1.10 -0.69 6.30
N ARG A 65 -2.07 -0.34 7.15
CA ARG A 65 -2.27 -0.98 8.47
C ARG A 65 -3.12 -2.24 8.39
N GLU A 66 -4.21 -2.17 7.64
CA GLU A 66 -5.28 -3.15 7.66
C GLU A 66 -5.33 -3.96 6.36
N GLY A 67 -4.65 -3.50 5.31
CA GLY A 67 -4.70 -4.13 3.99
C GLY A 67 -6.06 -3.93 3.33
N VAL A 68 -6.68 -2.75 3.48
CA VAL A 68 -7.99 -2.42 2.90
C VAL A 68 -7.86 -1.16 2.04
N ASP A 69 -8.23 -1.26 0.76
CA ASP A 69 -8.15 -0.16 -0.20
C ASP A 69 -9.25 0.90 0.01
N PRO A 70 -9.25 2.02 -0.74
CA PRO A 70 -10.24 3.09 -0.59
C PRO A 70 -11.68 2.64 -0.86
N ALA A 71 -11.86 1.63 -1.73
CA ALA A 71 -13.16 1.03 -2.04
C ALA A 71 -13.61 -0.01 -1.00
N GLY A 72 -12.85 -0.22 0.08
CA GLY A 72 -13.17 -1.19 1.13
C GLY A 72 -12.79 -2.64 0.77
N VAL A 73 -12.00 -2.83 -0.29
CA VAL A 73 -11.59 -4.17 -0.74
C VAL A 73 -10.30 -4.58 -0.04
N LEU A 74 -10.28 -5.84 0.42
CA LEU A 74 -9.07 -6.44 0.98
C LEU A 74 -7.98 -6.57 -0.10
N LEU A 75 -6.80 -6.04 0.22
CA LEU A 75 -5.59 -6.23 -0.56
C LEU A 75 -5.16 -7.70 -0.56
N ARG A 76 -4.28 -8.03 -1.51
CA ARG A 76 -3.71 -9.39 -1.63
C ARG A 76 -3.02 -9.77 -0.32
N LYS A 77 -3.09 -11.06 0.06
CA LYS A 77 -2.44 -11.58 1.27
C LYS A 77 -0.94 -11.28 1.32
N SER A 78 -0.29 -11.17 0.15
CA SER A 78 1.13 -10.82 0.02
C SER A 78 1.46 -9.37 0.38
N MET A 79 0.48 -8.48 0.48
CA MET A 79 0.70 -7.11 0.96
C MET A 79 0.81 -7.13 2.49
N PRO A 80 1.97 -6.76 3.07
CA PRO A 80 2.14 -6.78 4.52
C PRO A 80 1.27 -5.72 5.22
N ARG A 81 0.81 -6.05 6.44
CA ARG A 81 0.17 -5.13 7.37
C ARG A 81 1.21 -4.56 8.33
N TYR A 82 1.38 -3.24 8.31
CA TYR A 82 2.42 -2.56 9.07
C TYR A 82 1.88 -2.04 10.41
N ARG A 83 2.61 -2.32 11.49
CA ARG A 83 2.47 -1.57 12.75
C ARG A 83 3.24 -0.26 12.62
N ILE A 84 2.50 0.80 12.27
CA ILE A 84 3.03 2.14 11.99
C ILE A 84 2.21 3.21 12.71
N ALA A 85 2.88 4.15 13.40
CA ALA A 85 2.21 5.25 14.08
C ALA A 85 1.61 6.26 13.09
N ASP A 86 0.63 7.07 13.52
CA ASP A 86 -0.07 8.04 12.64
C ASP A 86 0.90 9.02 11.97
N ALA A 87 1.79 9.63 12.75
CA ALA A 87 2.79 10.56 12.24
C ALA A 87 3.71 9.93 11.19
N GLN A 88 4.11 8.67 11.40
CA GLN A 88 4.96 7.93 10.47
C GLN A 88 4.21 7.60 9.18
N CYS A 89 2.94 7.21 9.28
CA CYS A 89 2.13 6.93 8.10
C CYS A 89 1.88 8.19 7.28
N MET A 90 1.69 9.34 7.94
CA MET A 90 1.56 10.64 7.26
C MET A 90 2.83 11.11 6.59
N ALA A 91 3.99 10.89 7.20
CA ALA A 91 5.27 11.11 6.54
C ALA A 91 5.41 10.23 5.28
N LEU A 92 5.04 8.95 5.38
CA LEU A 92 5.08 8.03 4.24
C LEU A 92 4.14 8.45 3.12
N TRP A 93 2.89 8.82 3.45
CA TRP A 93 1.92 9.32 2.48
C TRP A 93 2.48 10.51 1.70
N ARG A 94 2.98 11.54 2.40
CA ARG A 94 3.59 12.72 1.78
C ARG A 94 4.76 12.34 0.88
N TYR A 95 5.60 11.41 1.31
CA TYR A 95 6.72 10.95 0.49
C TYR A 95 6.26 10.29 -0.80
N VAL A 96 5.29 9.37 -0.76
CA VAL A 96 4.89 8.59 -1.95
C VAL A 96 4.06 9.38 -2.95
N VAL A 97 3.29 10.39 -2.51
CA VAL A 97 2.54 11.25 -3.45
C VAL A 97 3.40 12.29 -4.14
N HIS A 98 4.66 12.47 -3.71
CA HIS A 98 5.63 13.36 -4.34
C HIS A 98 6.70 12.60 -5.15
N GLN A 99 6.51 11.30 -5.38
CA GLN A 99 7.32 10.46 -6.26
C GLN A 99 6.63 10.27 -7.62
#